data_AF-A0A9D4U7B1-F1
#
_entry.id   AF-A0A9D4U7B1-F1
#
_cell.length_a   1.000
_cell.length_b   1.000
_cell.length_c   1.000
_cell.angle_alpha   90.00
_cell.angle_beta   90.00
_cell.angle_gamma   90.00
#
_symmetry.space_group_name_H-M   'P 1'
#
loop_
_entity.id
_entity.type
_entity.pdbx_description
1 polymer ?
#
loop_
_entity_poly.entity_id
_entity_poly.type
_entity_poly.pdbx_seq_one_letter_code
_entity_poly.pdbx_strand_id
1 'polypeptide(L)'
;MSGYGPHTAPCSNILAFRTTLRCIKLWARRRGVYSNVSGFLGGVNWALLVASMLGTAFGYNWQMRLFRFFQVYTQWRWPSPVMLCEIEQGTLGFPDGTHVMPIITPAYPCMNCSYNVSASTLQVITDQFENANQVCKAVEMKQAEWSALFETFPFFEAYKNYLQIDIMAVD
;
A
#
# COMPACT_ATOMS: atom_id res chain seq x y z
N MET A 1 -45.48 8.62 5.37
CA MET A 1 -44.28 9.37 4.97
C MET A 1 -43.10 8.90 5.80
N SER A 2 -42.24 8.06 5.24
CA SER A 2 -40.81 8.02 5.58
C SER A 2 -40.14 7.29 4.43
N GLY A 3 -39.34 8.03 3.68
CA GLY A 3 -38.72 7.57 2.44
C GLY A 3 -37.58 6.60 2.73
N TYR A 4 -37.61 5.47 2.02
CA TYR A 4 -36.44 4.63 1.83
C TYR A 4 -35.35 5.46 1.14
N GLY A 5 -34.26 5.74 1.88
CA GLY A 5 -33.05 6.34 1.34
C GLY A 5 -32.35 5.41 0.34
N PRO A 6 -31.46 5.94 -0.51
CA PRO A 6 -30.92 5.18 -1.63
C PRO A 6 -30.00 4.08 -1.11
N HIS A 7 -30.40 2.83 -1.34
CA HIS A 7 -29.50 1.69 -1.41
C HIS A 7 -28.48 1.95 -2.52
N THR A 8 -27.41 2.66 -2.21
CA THR A 8 -26.25 2.77 -3.10
C THR A 8 -25.57 1.41 -3.17
N ALA A 9 -25.46 0.91 -4.40
CA ALA A 9 -25.21 -0.50 -4.69
C ALA A 9 -23.86 -1.00 -4.13
N PRO A 10 -23.79 -2.22 -3.57
CA PRO A 10 -22.53 -2.87 -3.18
C PRO A 10 -21.48 -2.91 -4.31
N CYS A 11 -21.92 -2.83 -5.57
CA CYS A 11 -21.07 -2.74 -6.76
C CYS A 11 -20.15 -1.50 -6.79
N SER A 12 -20.54 -0.37 -6.19
CA SER A 12 -19.74 0.86 -6.18
C SER A 12 -18.45 0.69 -5.36
N ASN A 13 -18.53 0.01 -4.22
CA ASN A 13 -17.38 -0.25 -3.36
C ASN A 13 -16.35 -1.18 -4.01
N ILE A 14 -16.82 -2.21 -4.74
CA ILE A 14 -15.95 -3.14 -5.45
C ILE A 14 -15.23 -2.44 -6.61
N LEU A 15 -15.93 -1.58 -7.36
CA LEU A 15 -15.32 -0.81 -8.43
C LEU A 15 -14.29 0.19 -7.89
N ALA A 16 -14.63 0.93 -6.84
CA ALA A 16 -13.72 1.84 -6.18
C ALA A 16 -12.47 1.12 -5.66
N PHE A 17 -12.64 -0.02 -4.98
CA PHE A 17 -11.53 -0.88 -4.54
C PHE A 17 -10.62 -1.29 -5.72
N ARG A 18 -11.20 -1.83 -6.79
CA ARG A 18 -10.46 -2.30 -7.96
C ARG A 18 -9.70 -1.17 -8.64
N THR A 19 -10.32 0.00 -8.79
CA THR A 19 -9.69 1.17 -9.40
C THR A 19 -8.56 1.70 -8.52
N THR A 20 -8.79 1.89 -7.22
CA THR A 20 -7.74 2.32 -6.27
C THR A 20 -6.59 1.33 -6.25
N LEU A 21 -6.86 0.02 -6.19
CA LEU A 21 -5.81 -1.00 -6.22
C LEU A 21 -5.00 -0.99 -7.51
N ARG A 22 -5.64 -0.76 -8.67
CA ARG A 22 -4.92 -0.61 -9.95
C ARG A 22 -3.99 0.61 -9.91
N CYS A 23 -4.47 1.75 -9.43
CA CYS A 23 -3.65 2.96 -9.25
C CYS A 23 -2.48 2.70 -8.31
N ILE A 24 -2.71 2.11 -7.14
CA ILE A 24 -1.65 1.80 -6.16
C ILE A 24 -0.61 0.83 -6.75
N LYS A 25 -1.04 -0.21 -7.46
CA LYS A 25 -0.09 -1.16 -8.10
C LYS A 25 0.73 -0.51 -9.20
N LEU A 26 0.12 0.40 -9.99
CA LEU A 26 0.84 1.16 -11.01
C LEU A 26 1.86 2.09 -10.35
N TRP A 27 1.43 2.88 -9.36
CA TRP A 27 2.27 3.74 -8.55
C TRP A 27 3.45 2.97 -7.95
N ALA A 28 3.19 1.86 -7.25
CA ALA A 28 4.22 1.07 -6.58
C ALA A 28 5.30 0.55 -7.55
N ARG A 29 4.90 0.13 -8.75
CA ARG A 29 5.85 -0.28 -9.81
C ARG A 29 6.68 0.89 -10.31
N ARG A 30 6.03 2.02 -10.61
CA ARG A 30 6.71 3.24 -11.07
C ARG A 30 7.68 3.78 -10.02
N ARG A 31 7.34 3.65 -8.74
CA ARG A 31 8.15 4.10 -7.60
C ARG A 31 9.17 3.08 -7.09
N GLY A 32 9.30 1.92 -7.74
CA GLY A 32 10.31 0.91 -7.40
C GLY A 32 10.04 0.13 -6.11
N VAL A 33 8.82 0.16 -5.57
CA VAL A 33 8.42 -0.48 -4.30
C VAL A 33 7.49 -1.69 -4.50
N TYR A 34 7.50 -2.30 -5.69
CA TYR A 34 6.69 -3.49 -6.02
C TYR A 34 7.58 -4.70 -6.31
N SER A 35 7.84 -5.55 -5.30
CA SER A 35 8.51 -6.85 -5.44
C SER A 35 8.69 -7.55 -4.09
N ASN A 36 7.96 -8.64 -3.84
CA ASN A 36 8.09 -9.39 -2.57
C ASN A 36 9.46 -10.08 -2.43
N VAL A 37 10.05 -10.50 -3.54
CA VAL A 37 11.34 -11.23 -3.55
C VAL A 37 12.50 -10.32 -3.16
N SER A 38 12.43 -9.04 -3.49
CA SER A 38 13.46 -8.05 -3.14
C SER A 38 13.14 -7.26 -1.87
N GLY A 39 12.27 -7.79 -1.00
CA GLY A 39 11.93 -7.18 0.29
C GLY A 39 10.94 -6.00 0.24
N PHE A 40 10.31 -5.75 -0.90
CA PHE A 40 9.21 -4.79 -1.04
C PHE A 40 7.84 -5.49 -0.99
N LEU A 41 6.76 -4.75 -1.21
CA LEU A 41 5.41 -5.30 -1.14
C LEU A 41 4.98 -5.96 -2.45
N GLY A 42 4.39 -7.15 -2.34
CA GLY A 42 3.77 -7.89 -3.44
C GLY A 42 2.31 -7.49 -3.68
N GLY A 43 1.70 -8.10 -4.70
CA GLY A 43 0.32 -7.77 -5.11
C GLY A 43 -0.73 -8.01 -4.02
N VAL A 44 -0.57 -9.06 -3.21
CA VAL A 44 -1.47 -9.37 -2.09
C VAL A 44 -1.31 -8.35 -0.96
N ASN A 45 -0.08 -7.96 -0.62
CA ASN A 45 0.18 -6.95 0.39
C ASN A 45 -0.53 -5.63 0.05
N TRP A 46 -0.34 -5.13 -1.18
CA TRP A 46 -1.02 -3.92 -1.65
C TRP A 46 -2.55 -4.06 -1.62
N ALA A 47 -3.09 -5.22 -1.98
CA ALA A 47 -4.52 -5.48 -1.91
C ALA A 47 -5.06 -5.41 -0.47
N LEU A 48 -4.33 -5.97 0.50
CA LEU A 48 -4.71 -5.92 1.92
C LEU A 48 -4.65 -4.49 2.47
N LEU A 49 -3.62 -3.71 2.12
CA LEU A 49 -3.53 -2.30 2.51
C LEU A 49 -4.71 -1.48 1.95
N VAL A 50 -5.06 -1.67 0.67
CA VAL A 50 -6.23 -0.98 0.10
C VAL A 50 -7.52 -1.50 0.74
N ALA A 51 -7.62 -2.81 1.03
CA ALA A 51 -8.80 -3.43 1.62
C ALA A 51 -9.07 -2.96 3.06
N SER A 52 -8.04 -2.69 3.87
CA SER A 52 -8.21 -2.26 5.26
C SER A 52 -8.85 -0.88 5.38
N MET A 53 -8.90 -0.11 4.28
CA MET A 53 -9.57 1.18 4.18
C MET A 53 -10.97 1.10 3.53
N LEU A 54 -11.52 -0.10 3.28
CA LEU A 54 -12.85 -0.24 2.70
C LEU A 54 -13.98 -0.04 3.71
N GLY A 55 -13.75 -0.31 5.00
CA GLY A 55 -14.77 -0.17 6.07
C GLY A 55 -14.87 1.24 6.66
N THR A 56 -13.91 2.10 6.37
CA THR A 56 -13.88 3.49 6.85
C THR A 56 -14.80 4.38 6.02
N ALA A 57 -15.44 5.37 6.65
CA ALA A 57 -16.41 6.29 6.02
C ALA A 57 -15.82 7.25 4.95
N PHE A 58 -14.68 6.91 4.33
CA PHE A 58 -13.93 7.74 3.38
C PHE A 58 -14.60 7.93 2.00
N GLY A 59 -15.92 7.75 1.92
CA GLY A 59 -16.71 7.99 0.71
C GLY A 59 -16.59 6.90 -0.36
N TYR A 60 -17.44 7.01 -1.38
CA TYR A 60 -17.53 6.05 -2.49
C TYR A 60 -16.60 6.40 -3.67
N ASN A 61 -15.86 7.51 -3.57
CA ASN A 61 -15.05 8.06 -4.65
C ASN A 61 -13.60 7.51 -4.60
N TRP A 62 -13.08 7.06 -5.75
CA TRP A 62 -11.75 6.44 -5.84
C TRP A 62 -10.59 7.43 -5.66
N GLN A 63 -10.72 8.69 -6.08
CA GLN A 63 -9.71 9.73 -5.87
C GLN A 63 -9.53 10.00 -4.37
N MET A 64 -10.64 10.14 -3.65
CA MET A 64 -10.61 10.35 -2.20
C MET A 64 -9.96 9.16 -1.48
N ARG A 65 -10.27 7.93 -1.87
CA ARG A 65 -9.62 6.73 -1.30
C ARG A 65 -8.13 6.69 -1.59
N LEU A 66 -7.71 7.08 -2.79
CA LEU A 66 -6.30 7.15 -3.16
C LEU A 66 -5.55 8.20 -2.32
N PHE A 67 -6.14 9.38 -2.13
CA PHE A 67 -5.58 10.42 -1.26
C PHE A 67 -5.45 9.94 0.19
N ARG A 68 -6.54 9.39 0.74
CA ARG A 68 -6.56 8.89 2.12
C ARG A 68 -5.61 7.72 2.33
N PHE A 69 -5.41 6.87 1.31
CA PHE A 69 -4.42 5.79 1.35
C PHE A 69 -3.04 6.32 1.70
N PHE A 70 -2.55 7.32 0.96
CA PHE A 70 -1.22 7.87 1.22
C PHE A 70 -1.15 8.60 2.55
N GLN A 71 -2.19 9.36 2.91
CA GLN A 71 -2.24 10.05 4.20
C GLN A 71 -2.17 9.07 5.39
N VAL A 72 -2.96 7.98 5.35
CA VAL A 72 -3.02 6.97 6.41
C VAL A 72 -1.67 6.28 6.56
N TYR A 73 -1.10 5.76 5.46
CA TYR A 73 0.14 4.98 5.55
C TYR A 73 1.41 5.78 5.73
N THR A 74 1.39 7.07 5.41
CA THR A 74 2.44 8.01 5.82
C THR A 74 2.48 8.17 7.34
N GLN A 75 1.32 8.19 7.99
CA GLN A 75 1.20 8.41 9.45
C GLN A 75 1.14 7.10 10.25
N TRP A 76 1.19 5.96 9.56
CA TRP A 76 1.05 4.66 10.19
C TRP A 76 2.26 4.36 11.09
N ARG A 77 1.98 4.01 12.35
CA ARG A 77 3.02 3.73 13.35
C ARG A 77 3.50 2.30 13.26
N TRP A 78 4.30 2.00 12.24
CA TRP A 78 5.01 0.72 12.15
C TRP A 78 5.83 0.46 13.43
N PRO A 79 5.82 -0.77 14.00
CA PRO A 79 5.35 -2.04 13.42
C PRO A 79 3.90 -2.40 13.80
N SER A 80 3.01 -1.45 14.09
CA SER A 80 1.59 -1.78 14.33
C SER A 80 1.00 -2.53 13.14
N PRO A 81 0.31 -3.68 13.33
CA PRO A 81 -0.12 -4.53 12.23
C PRO A 81 -1.33 -3.97 11.49
N VAL A 82 -1.33 -4.12 10.18
CA VAL A 82 -2.53 -3.89 9.35
C VAL A 82 -3.33 -5.18 9.30
N MET A 83 -4.58 -5.12 9.74
CA MET A 83 -5.51 -6.26 9.83
C MET A 83 -6.86 -5.88 9.20
N LEU A 84 -7.53 -6.85 8.55
CA LEU A 84 -8.88 -6.65 7.97
C LEU A 84 -10.01 -7.04 8.93
N CYS A 85 -9.72 -7.92 9.87
CA CYS A 85 -10.63 -8.43 10.88
C CYS A 85 -9.88 -8.58 12.19
N GLU A 86 -10.61 -8.60 13.30
CA GLU A 86 -10.04 -9.01 14.57
C GLU A 86 -9.62 -10.48 14.48
N ILE A 87 -8.46 -10.78 15.05
CA ILE A 87 -7.91 -12.13 15.11
C ILE A 87 -8.05 -12.59 16.55
N GLU A 88 -8.62 -13.77 16.78
CA GLU A 88 -8.71 -14.36 18.11
C GLU A 88 -7.31 -14.55 18.71
N GLN A 89 -7.14 -14.20 19.99
CA GLN A 89 -5.87 -14.32 20.70
C GLN A 89 -5.42 -15.80 20.76
N GLY A 90 -4.15 -16.07 20.43
CA GLY A 90 -3.57 -17.42 20.45
C GLY A 90 -3.20 -18.00 19.08
N THR A 91 -3.22 -17.19 18.03
CA THR A 91 -2.93 -17.62 16.65
C THR A 91 -1.44 -17.85 16.38
N LEU A 92 -1.11 -19.03 15.84
CA LEU A 92 0.18 -19.34 15.21
C LEU A 92 0.45 -18.34 14.08
N GLY A 93 1.60 -17.66 14.10
CA GLY A 93 2.02 -16.74 13.03
C GLY A 93 1.88 -15.25 13.33
N PHE A 94 1.53 -14.88 14.57
CA PHE A 94 1.65 -13.49 15.02
C PHE A 94 3.13 -13.07 15.02
N PRO A 95 3.45 -11.84 14.58
CA PRO A 95 4.82 -11.38 14.49
C PRO A 95 5.52 -11.49 15.85
N ASP A 96 6.61 -12.24 15.91
CA ASP A 96 7.47 -12.50 17.08
C ASP A 96 8.25 -11.27 17.58
N GLY A 97 7.79 -10.06 17.23
CA GLY A 97 8.44 -8.79 17.52
C GLY A 97 9.56 -8.41 16.54
N THR A 98 9.98 -9.29 15.63
CA THR A 98 11.06 -8.97 14.67
C THR A 98 10.57 -8.27 13.40
N HIS A 99 9.28 -8.38 13.10
CA HIS A 99 8.72 -7.86 11.86
C HIS A 99 8.50 -6.33 11.91
N VAL A 100 9.07 -5.64 10.92
CA VAL A 100 9.06 -4.16 10.89
C VAL A 100 7.82 -3.57 10.21
N MET A 101 7.13 -4.31 9.33
CA MET A 101 5.96 -3.84 8.59
C MET A 101 4.88 -4.94 8.46
N PRO A 102 4.25 -5.38 9.56
CA PRO A 102 3.33 -6.52 9.51
C PRO A 102 2.01 -6.21 8.79
N ILE A 103 1.70 -7.01 7.76
CA ILE A 103 0.42 -6.99 7.03
C ILE A 103 -0.15 -8.40 7.11
N ILE A 104 -1.28 -8.55 7.80
CA ILE A 104 -1.78 -9.87 8.20
C ILE A 104 -2.85 -10.37 7.22
N THR A 105 -2.72 -11.63 6.78
CA THR A 105 -3.75 -12.29 5.98
C THR A 105 -4.98 -12.60 6.84
N PRO A 106 -6.21 -12.37 6.34
CA PRO A 106 -7.43 -12.56 7.14
C PRO A 106 -7.87 -14.03 7.27
N ALA A 107 -7.42 -14.91 6.36
CA ALA A 107 -7.80 -16.31 6.39
C ALA A 107 -6.97 -17.08 7.42
N TYR A 108 -7.61 -17.99 8.16
CA TYR A 108 -6.94 -18.84 9.15
C TYR A 108 -6.11 -19.96 8.47
N PRO A 109 -4.89 -20.27 8.96
CA PRO A 109 -4.15 -19.52 9.99
C PRO A 109 -3.69 -18.15 9.49
N CYS A 110 -3.90 -17.11 10.29
CA CYS A 110 -3.49 -15.74 9.96
C CYS A 110 -1.96 -15.65 9.96
N MET A 111 -1.37 -15.02 8.95
CA MET A 111 0.08 -14.90 8.81
C MET A 111 0.48 -13.50 8.37
N ASN A 112 1.65 -13.04 8.81
CA ASN A 112 2.28 -11.87 8.22
C ASN A 112 2.72 -12.20 6.78
N CYS A 113 2.17 -11.50 5.78
CA CYS A 113 2.52 -11.71 4.37
C CYS A 113 3.61 -10.76 3.85
N SER A 114 4.11 -9.84 4.67
CA SER A 114 5.20 -8.90 4.36
C SER A 114 6.47 -9.21 5.17
N TYR A 115 6.72 -10.49 5.44
CA TYR A 115 7.86 -10.95 6.25
C TYR A 115 9.24 -10.63 5.63
N ASN A 116 9.33 -10.46 4.31
CA ASN A 116 10.57 -10.08 3.63
C ASN A 116 10.93 -8.59 3.78
N VAL A 117 10.03 -7.76 4.32
CA VAL A 117 10.31 -6.34 4.51
C VAL A 117 11.37 -6.17 5.60
N SER A 118 12.49 -5.56 5.22
CA SER A 118 13.58 -5.13 6.10
C SER A 118 13.43 -3.68 6.55
N ALA A 119 14.24 -3.23 7.51
CA ALA A 119 14.29 -1.83 7.92
C ALA A 119 14.61 -0.88 6.75
N SER A 120 15.56 -1.27 5.88
CA SER A 120 15.96 -0.46 4.71
C SER A 120 14.82 -0.32 3.69
N THR A 121 14.14 -1.43 3.37
CA THR A 121 13.01 -1.41 2.42
C THR A 121 11.79 -0.70 3.02
N LEU A 122 11.55 -0.82 4.32
CA LEU A 122 10.52 -0.05 5.02
C LEU A 122 10.79 1.45 4.92
N GLN A 123 12.04 1.89 5.11
CA GLN A 123 12.40 3.30 4.96
C GLN A 123 12.05 3.81 3.55
N VAL A 124 12.46 3.09 2.50
CA VAL A 124 12.14 3.46 1.12
C VAL A 124 10.62 3.50 0.88
N ILE A 125 9.87 2.52 1.39
CA ILE A 125 8.39 2.50 1.26
C ILE A 125 7.78 3.74 1.93
N THR A 126 8.20 4.08 3.14
CA THR A 126 7.71 5.25 3.89
C THR A 126 8.06 6.55 3.18
N ASP A 127 9.28 6.68 2.65
CA ASP A 127 9.69 7.86 1.87
C ASP A 127 8.82 8.03 0.60
N GLN A 128 8.51 6.92 -0.08
CA GLN A 128 7.61 6.96 -1.23
C GLN A 128 6.16 7.29 -0.83
N PHE A 129 5.68 6.84 0.34
CA PHE A 129 4.37 7.25 0.85
C PHE A 129 4.31 8.75 1.12
N GLU A 130 5.33 9.33 1.77
CA GLU A 130 5.39 10.77 2.03
C GLU A 130 5.43 11.57 0.73
N ASN A 131 6.26 11.16 -0.23
CA ASN A 131 6.30 11.80 -1.56
C ASN A 131 4.92 11.76 -2.25
N ALA A 132 4.26 10.60 -2.25
CA ALA A 132 2.94 10.46 -2.84
C ALA A 132 1.87 11.30 -2.12
N ASN A 133 1.94 11.39 -0.79
CA ASN A 133 1.07 12.24 0.02
C ASN A 133 1.24 13.73 -0.33
N GLN A 134 2.47 14.19 -0.55
CA GLN A 134 2.76 15.56 -1.00
C GLN A 134 2.20 15.82 -2.41
N VAL A 135 2.38 14.90 -3.35
CA VAL A 135 1.81 15.01 -4.70
C VAL A 135 0.28 15.05 -4.63
N CYS A 136 -0.35 14.19 -3.83
CA CYS A 136 -1.79 14.19 -3.62
C CYS A 136 -2.31 15.52 -3.07
N LYS A 137 -1.61 16.15 -2.11
CA LYS A 137 -1.95 17.51 -1.61
C LYS A 137 -1.81 18.57 -2.71
N ALA A 138 -0.76 18.52 -3.51
CA ALA A 138 -0.57 19.45 -4.63
C ALA A 138 -1.67 19.31 -5.70
N VAL A 139 -2.09 18.08 -6.00
CA VAL A 139 -3.22 17.81 -6.91
C VAL A 139 -4.53 18.39 -6.36
N GLU A 140 -4.80 18.24 -5.05
CA GLU A 140 -5.99 18.82 -4.40
C GLU A 140 -5.98 20.36 -4.48
N MET A 141 -4.81 20.98 -4.33
CA MET A 141 -4.59 22.42 -4.51
C MET A 141 -4.54 22.88 -5.98
N LYS A 142 -4.74 21.96 -6.94
CA LYS A 142 -4.63 22.23 -8.40
C LYS A 142 -3.26 22.75 -8.84
N GLN A 143 -2.21 22.38 -8.11
CA GLN A 143 -0.80 22.74 -8.39
C GLN A 143 -0.03 21.63 -9.11
N ALA A 144 -0.61 20.43 -9.21
CA ALA A 144 -0.05 19.30 -9.93
C ALA A 144 -1.16 18.48 -10.60
N GLU A 145 -0.78 17.63 -11.55
CA GLU A 145 -1.69 16.67 -12.18
C GLU A 145 -1.48 15.24 -11.63
N TRP A 146 -2.49 14.38 -11.79
CA TRP A 146 -2.40 12.97 -11.39
C TRP A 146 -1.27 12.19 -12.07
N SER A 147 -0.82 12.64 -13.25
CA SER A 147 0.33 12.08 -13.96
C SER A 147 1.60 12.09 -13.10
N ALA A 148 1.81 13.15 -12.31
CA ALA A 148 2.96 13.29 -11.41
C ALA A 148 3.06 12.16 -10.38
N LEU A 149 1.91 11.64 -9.92
CA LEU A 149 1.87 10.50 -8.99
C LEU A 149 2.46 9.23 -9.62
N PHE A 150 2.37 9.08 -10.94
CA PHE A 150 2.79 7.88 -11.66
C PHE A 150 4.14 8.05 -12.37
N GLU A 151 4.87 9.11 -12.09
CA GLU A 151 6.23 9.32 -12.61
C GLU A 151 7.18 8.23 -12.09
N THR A 152 8.01 7.74 -13.02
CA THR A 152 9.01 6.71 -12.72
C THR A 152 10.05 7.27 -11.74
N PHE A 153 10.39 6.49 -10.72
CA PHE A 153 11.46 6.84 -9.79
C PHE A 153 12.79 6.86 -10.52
N PRO A 154 13.57 7.95 -10.47
CA PRO A 154 14.85 8.07 -11.16
C PRO A 154 15.94 7.29 -10.41
N PHE A 155 15.83 5.96 -10.42
CA PHE A 155 16.63 5.06 -9.56
C PHE A 155 18.13 5.31 -9.67
N PHE A 156 18.65 5.49 -10.89
CA PHE A 156 20.08 5.68 -11.18
C PHE A 156 20.62 7.10 -10.90
N GLU A 157 19.73 8.02 -10.52
CA GLU A 157 20.10 9.39 -10.12
C GLU A 157 19.83 9.65 -8.63
N ALA A 158 19.02 8.82 -8.00
CA ALA A 158 18.57 8.99 -6.63
C ALA A 158 19.66 8.71 -5.56
N TYR A 159 20.69 7.96 -5.91
CA TYR A 159 21.74 7.53 -4.97
C TYR A 159 23.13 7.89 -5.50
N LYS A 160 24.05 8.15 -4.57
CA LYS A 160 25.45 8.47 -4.92
C LYS A 160 26.25 7.25 -5.35
N ASN A 161 25.90 6.08 -4.83
CA ASN A 161 26.64 4.83 -5.00
C ASN A 161 25.65 3.70 -5.30
N TYR A 162 26.08 2.77 -6.15
CA TYR A 162 25.31 1.58 -6.53
C TYR A 162 26.19 0.34 -6.44
N LEU A 163 25.59 -0.79 -6.10
CA LEU A 163 26.21 -2.10 -6.20
C LEU A 163 25.57 -2.85 -7.37
N GLN A 164 26.38 -3.21 -8.37
CA GLN A 164 25.96 -4.05 -9.50
C GLN A 164 26.18 -5.52 -9.16
N ILE A 165 25.19 -6.36 -9.45
CA ILE A 165 25.24 -7.81 -9.26
C ILE A 165 25.04 -8.44 -10.63
N ASP A 166 26.08 -9.08 -11.15
CA ASP A 166 26.03 -9.80 -12.42
C ASP A 166 25.97 -11.31 -12.16
N ILE A 167 24.98 -11.98 -12.76
CA ILE A 167 24.80 -13.43 -12.66
C ILE A 167 25.00 -14.01 -14.06
N MET A 168 25.99 -14.89 -14.20
CA MET A 168 26.32 -15.58 -15.45
C MET A 168 26.28 -17.09 -15.24
N ALA A 169 25.78 -17.82 -16.23
CA ALA A 169 25.85 -19.27 -16.29
C ALA A 169 26.63 -19.68 -17.54
N VAL A 170 27.50 -20.68 -17.41
CA VAL A 170 28.19 -21.31 -18.54
C VAL A 170 27.46 -22.63 -18.79
N ASP A 171 27.09 -22.90 -20.03
CA ASP A 171 26.38 -24.13 -20.44
C ASP A 171 27.12 -25.42 -20.04
#